data_AF-A0A0F3MA83-F1
#
_entry.id   AF-A0A0F3MA83-F1
#
_cell.length_a   1.000
_cell.length_b   1.000
_cell.length_c   1.000
_cell.angle_alpha   90.00
_cell.angle_beta   90.00
_cell.angle_gamma   90.00
#
_symmetry.space_group_name_H-M   'P 1'
#
loop_
_entity.id
_entity.type
_entity.pdbx_description
1 polymer ?
#
loop_
_entity_poly.entity_id
_entity_poly.type
_entity_poly.pdbx_seq_one_letter_code
_entity_poly.pdbx_strand_id
1 'polypeptide(L)' 'MHIKEQRQYDYDVTILSAEGKTISSFQEAGIDSRMVYSSNVNNLKYYQPFQGEKILIAANNDKQKKNM' A
#
# COMPACT_ATOMS: atom_id res chain seq x y z
N MET A 1 11.14 27.13 -6.09
CA MET A 1 10.52 25.91 -5.55
C MET A 1 10.56 24.87 -6.67
N HIS A 2 11.49 23.92 -6.63
CA HIS A 2 11.52 22.83 -7.60
C HIS A 2 10.40 21.86 -7.25
N ILE A 3 9.30 21.93 -8.00
CA ILE A 3 8.29 20.87 -8.00
C ILE A 3 8.99 19.68 -8.63
N LYS A 4 9.42 18.71 -7.81
CA LYS A 4 9.91 17.43 -8.32
C LYS A 4 8.78 16.85 -9.16
N GLU A 5 9.07 16.57 -10.43
CA GLU A 5 8.17 15.88 -11.36
C GLU A 5 7.45 14.74 -10.64
N GLN A 6 6.16 14.59 -10.91
CA GLN A 6 5.41 13.42 -10.48
C GLN A 6 6.21 12.20 -10.93
N ARG A 7 6.74 11.43 -9.98
CA ARG A 7 7.45 10.20 -10.30
C ARG A 7 6.44 9.33 -11.04
N GLN A 8 6.62 9.21 -12.35
CA GLN A 8 5.83 8.30 -13.16
C GLN A 8 6.28 6.91 -12.73
N TYR A 9 5.49 6.33 -11.84
CA TYR A 9 5.69 4.98 -11.39
C TYR A 9 5.14 4.06 -12.49
N ASP A 10 6.02 3.26 -13.08
CA ASP A 10 5.65 2.29 -14.13
C ASP A 10 5.05 1.03 -13.50
N TYR A 11 3.96 1.20 -12.76
CA TYR A 11 3.22 0.11 -12.16
C TYR A 11 1.75 0.24 -12.50
N ASP A 12 1.13 -0.87 -12.90
CA ASP A 12 -0.30 -0.93 -13.19
C ASP A 12 -1.16 -0.71 -11.94
N VAL A 13 -0.63 -1.05 -10.76
CA VAL A 13 -1.35 -1.02 -9.48
C VAL A 13 -0.43 -0.65 -8.32
N THR A 14 -0.97 0.09 -7.36
CA THR A 14 -0.38 0.32 -6.04
C THR A 14 -1.06 -0.58 -5.01
N ILE A 15 -0.27 -1.35 -4.26
CA ILE A 15 -0.73 -2.20 -3.17
C ILE A 15 -0.55 -1.47 -1.84
N LEU A 16 -1.65 -1.23 -1.12
CA LEU A 16 -1.64 -0.69 0.24
C LEU A 16 -1.87 -1.83 1.25
N SER A 17 -0.99 -1.96 2.25
CA SER A 17 -1.22 -2.89 3.36
C SER A 17 -0.85 -2.28 4.71
N ALA A 18 -1.61 -2.66 5.74
CA ALA A 18 -1.29 -2.34 7.12
C ALA A 18 -0.41 -3.38 7.83
N GLU A 19 -0.07 -4.46 7.12
CA GLU A 19 0.71 -5.58 7.64
C GLU A 19 2.03 -5.72 6.86
N GLY A 20 3.16 -5.58 7.55
CA GLY A 20 4.48 -5.59 6.90
C GLY A 20 4.78 -6.94 6.24
N LYS A 21 4.32 -8.04 6.88
CA LYS A 21 4.47 -9.41 6.37
C LYS A 21 3.80 -9.61 5.00
N THR A 22 2.68 -8.93 4.76
CA THR A 22 1.94 -9.00 3.50
C THR A 22 2.77 -8.44 2.35
N ILE A 23 3.47 -7.33 2.59
CA ILE A 23 4.35 -6.70 1.59
C ILE A 23 5.55 -7.60 1.27
N SER A 24 6.21 -8.16 2.30
CA SER A 24 7.30 -9.11 2.08
C SER A 24 6.86 -10.34 1.29
N SER A 25 5.67 -10.87 1.57
CA SER A 25 5.11 -12.03 0.84
C SER A 25 4.89 -11.71 -0.64
N PHE A 26 4.43 -10.51 -0.98
CA PHE A 26 4.26 -10.09 -2.37
C PHE A 26 5.60 -9.92 -3.09
N GLN A 27 6.64 -9.43 -2.40
CA GLN A 27 7.99 -9.34 -2.95
C GLN A 27 8.58 -10.72 -3.23
N GLU A 28 8.43 -11.65 -2.28
CA GLU A 28 8.88 -13.05 -2.44
C GLU A 28 8.15 -13.77 -3.59
N ALA A 29 6.86 -13.46 -3.79
CA ALA A 29 6.07 -13.97 -4.91
C ALA A 29 6.42 -13.32 -6.26
N GLY A 30 7.32 -12.32 -6.29
CA GLY A 30 7.73 -11.64 -7.52
C GLY A 30 6.69 -10.68 -8.09
N ILE A 31 5.78 -10.15 -7.26
CA ILE A 31 4.79 -9.18 -7.72
C ILE A 31 5.48 -7.84 -7.98
N ASP A 32 5.50 -7.42 -9.24
CA ASP A 32 6.03 -6.14 -9.66
C ASP A 32 4.97 -5.03 -9.54
N SER A 33 5.00 -4.29 -8.44
CA SER A 33 4.03 -3.24 -8.14
C SER A 33 4.59 -2.19 -7.19
N ARG A 34 3.97 -1.01 -7.15
CA ARG A 34 4.24 -0.04 -6.09
C ARG A 34 3.62 -0.56 -4.80
N MET A 35 4.45 -0.90 -3.82
CA MET A 35 3.99 -1.38 -2.52
C MET A 35 4.13 -0.29 -1.45
N VAL A 36 3.05 0.00 -0.73
CA VAL A 36 3.01 1.01 0.33
C VAL A 36 2.51 0.35 1.61
N TYR A 37 3.38 0.35 2.62
CA TYR A 37 3.11 -0.18 3.95
C TYR A 37 2.75 0.94 4.92
N SER A 38 1.75 0.71 5.77
CA SER A 38 1.41 1.61 6.87
C SER A 38 1.11 0.84 8.15
N SER A 39 2.01 0.87 9.13
CA SER A 39 1.85 0.17 10.42
C SER A 39 0.59 0.53 11.21
N ASN A 40 -0.04 1.66 10.89
CA ASN A 40 -1.34 2.06 11.39
C ASN A 40 -2.21 2.53 10.22
N VAL A 41 -3.43 1.99 10.09
CA VAL A 41 -4.38 2.41 9.04
C VAL A 41 -4.67 3.91 9.06
N ASN A 42 -4.62 4.55 10.23
CA ASN A 42 -4.83 6.00 10.35
C ASN A 42 -3.74 6.83 9.66
N ASN A 43 -2.55 6.27 9.42
CA ASN A 43 -1.48 6.96 8.71
C ASN A 43 -1.72 6.96 7.19
N LEU A 44 -2.62 6.13 6.66
CA LEU A 44 -3.02 6.17 5.25
C LEU A 44 -3.69 7.49 4.86
N LYS A 45 -4.16 8.30 5.82
CA LYS A 45 -4.68 9.65 5.54
C LYS A 45 -3.63 10.60 4.95
N TYR A 46 -2.34 10.30 5.13
CA TYR A 46 -1.23 11.05 4.55
C TYR A 46 -0.80 10.51 3.18
N TYR A 47 -1.39 9.40 2.74
CA TYR A 47 -1.16 8.86 1.41
C TYR A 47 -1.76 9.82 0.37
N GLN A 48 -0.94 10.25 -0.58
CA GLN A 48 -1.36 11.12 -1.68
C GLN A 48 -1.42 10.29 -2.97
N PRO A 49 -2.63 9.88 -3.41
CA PRO A 49 -2.76 9.19 -4.68
C PRO A 49 -2.48 10.14 -5.84
N PHE A 50 -2.07 9.58 -6.98
CA PHE A 50 -1.92 10.32 -8.22
C PHE A 50 -3.07 10.05 -9.19
N GLN A 51 -3.27 10.94 -10.17
CA GLN A 51 -4.36 10.80 -11.14
C GLN A 51 -4.21 9.51 -11.94
N GLY A 52 -5.27 8.70 -11.97
CA GLY A 52 -5.28 7.41 -12.68
C GLY A 52 -4.65 6.24 -11.91
N GLU A 53 -4.19 6.47 -10.66
CA GLU A 53 -3.66 5.39 -9.84
C GLU A 53 -4.73 4.34 -9.53
N LYS A 54 -4.45 3.07 -9.84
CA LYS A 54 -5.26 1.94 -9.40
C LYS A 54 -4.73 1.45 -8.06
N ILE A 55 -5.60 1.34 -7.07
CA ILE A 55 -5.21 0.98 -5.70
C ILE A 55 -5.86 -0.35 -5.32
N LEU A 56 -5.03 -1.31 -4.89
CA LEU A 56 -5.46 -2.56 -4.27
C LEU A 56 -5.17 -2.49 -2.76
N ILE A 57 -6.19 -2.73 -1.94
CA ILE A 57 -6.05 -2.74 -0.47
C ILE A 57 -5.92 -4.19 0.00
N ALA A 58 -4.75 -4.55 0.51
CA ALA A 58 -4.48 -5.84 1.13
C ALA A 58 -4.64 -5.71 2.65
N ALA A 59 -5.86 -5.98 3.12
CA ALA A 59 -6.22 -5.98 4.54
C ALA A 59 -6.46 -7.41 5.04
N ASN A 60 -5.95 -7.71 6.23
CA ASN A 60 -6.25 -8.97 6.90
C ASN A 60 -7.69 -8.95 7.44
N ASN A 61 -8.43 -10.01 7.16
CA ASN A 61 -9.81 -10.21 7.60
C ASN A 61 -9.91 -11.11 8.83
N ASP A 62 -8.81 -11.34 9.54
CA ASP A 62 -8.87 -11.88 10.89
C ASP A 62 -9.70 -10.92 11.73
N LYS A 63 -10.96 -11.32 11.96
CA LYS A 63 -11.86 -10.66 12.89
C LYS A 63 -11.03 -10.45 14.15
N GLN A 64 -10.80 -9.19 14.54
CA GLN A 64 -10.31 -8.90 15.87
C GLN A 64 -11.30 -9.54 16.83
N LYS A 65 -11.02 -10.77 17.26
CA LYS A 65 -11.64 -11.34 18.44
C LYS A 65 -11.15 -10.45 19.55
N LYS A 66 -11.92 -9.40 19.85
CA LYS A 66 -11.91 -8.81 21.17
C LYS A 66 -12.21 -9.98 22.08
N ASN A 67 -11.18 -10.52 22.71
CA ASN A 67 -11.34 -11.39 23.85
C ASN A 67 -12.23 -10.60 24.82
N MET A 68 -13.47 -11.06 24.97
CA MET A 68 -14.41 -10.61 26.01
C MET A 68 -13.89 -11.08 27.35
#